data_AF-A0A7Y3JR64-F1
#
_entry.id   AF-A0A7Y3JR64-F1
#
_cell.length_a   1.000
_cell.length_b   1.000
_cell.length_c   1.000
_cell.angle_alpha   90.00
_cell.angle_beta   90.00
_cell.angle_gamma   90.00
#
_symmetry.space_group_name_H-M   'P 1'
#
loop_
_entity.id
_entity.type
_entity.pdbx_description
1 polymer ?
#
loop_
_entity_poly.entity_id
_entity_poly.type
_entity_poly.pdbx_seq_one_letter_code
_entity_poly.pdbx_strand_id
1 'polypeptide(L)'
;MAEFSFANDSNGFQASAADYATGQEAAVALAAAPERLPSPLAALSGYAVSAANPSNDVFFYIWKLVSGLTPNTSYNVTVSVHFATNAPPNCPGSPGENVTLKAGAVAIAPANVTQGGQVSVNFDKGNQGSGGANAAVLGSFAQTAAAGTCAAPLFAEKTLSTSGAPPRVTSNANGQAWLVIGLDSAFAGSTKVYFLDGAATFSPTTS
;
A
#
# COMPACT_ATOMS: atom_id res chain seq x y z
N MET A 1 13.82 -5.29 12.51
CA MET A 1 12.42 -5.58 12.15
C MET A 1 11.56 -4.44 12.69
N ALA A 2 10.57 -4.00 11.92
CA ALA A 2 9.61 -2.99 12.32
C ALA A 2 8.20 -3.59 12.17
N GLU A 3 7.55 -3.88 13.30
CA GLU A 3 6.18 -4.38 13.35
C GLU A 3 5.19 -3.22 13.42
N PHE A 4 3.98 -3.44 12.90
CA PHE A 4 2.89 -2.49 12.97
C PHE A 4 1.55 -3.21 13.11
N SER A 5 0.63 -2.60 13.85
CA SER A 5 -0.74 -3.07 14.02
C SER A 5 -1.69 -1.90 14.03
N PHE A 6 -2.80 -2.04 13.33
CA PHE A 6 -3.84 -1.03 13.17
C PHE A 6 -5.10 -1.33 14.00
N ALA A 7 -4.99 -2.22 14.99
CA ALA A 7 -6.11 -2.64 15.84
C ALA A 7 -6.70 -1.49 16.68
N ASN A 8 -5.90 -0.46 16.98
CA ASN A 8 -6.30 0.65 17.86
C ASN A 8 -6.22 2.03 17.17
N ASP A 9 -5.31 2.23 16.22
CA ASP A 9 -5.03 3.51 15.57
C ASP A 9 -4.34 3.31 14.20
N SER A 10 -3.80 4.39 13.62
CA SER A 10 -3.04 4.31 12.36
C SER A 10 -1.58 3.86 12.56
N ASN A 11 -1.15 3.50 13.76
CA ASN A 11 0.22 3.12 14.10
C ASN A 11 1.29 4.15 13.67
N GLY A 12 0.92 5.43 13.63
CA GLY A 12 1.75 6.53 13.15
C GLY A 12 1.89 6.59 11.62
N PHE A 13 1.14 5.79 10.87
CA PHE A 13 1.06 5.92 9.41
C PHE A 13 0.23 7.13 9.01
N GLN A 14 0.64 7.73 7.90
CA GLN A 14 -0.10 8.73 7.13
C GLN A 14 -0.52 8.13 5.79
N ALA A 15 -1.48 8.76 5.09
CA ALA A 15 -1.99 8.30 3.81
C ALA A 15 -2.03 9.42 2.76
N SER A 16 -1.88 9.06 1.49
CA SER A 16 -1.91 9.95 0.32
C SER A 16 -2.27 9.14 -0.92
N ALA A 17 -2.58 9.84 -2.00
CA ALA A 17 -2.80 9.29 -3.32
C ALA A 17 -1.98 10.07 -4.36
N ALA A 18 -1.61 9.40 -5.44
CA ALA A 18 -0.89 9.90 -6.59
C ALA A 18 -1.42 9.23 -7.87
N ASP A 19 -0.79 9.53 -8.99
CA ASP A 19 -1.10 9.04 -10.34
C ASP A 19 -2.48 9.46 -10.84
N TYR A 20 -2.76 10.74 -10.67
CA TYR A 20 -3.92 11.44 -11.23
C TYR A 20 -3.51 12.81 -11.80
N ALA A 21 -4.33 13.37 -12.66
CA ALA A 21 -4.10 14.70 -13.20
C ALA A 21 -4.40 15.78 -12.14
N THR A 22 -3.62 16.86 -12.11
CA THR A 22 -3.88 18.02 -11.24
C THR A 22 -5.32 18.50 -11.40
N GLY A 23 -6.02 18.74 -10.29
CA GLY A 23 -7.44 19.10 -10.28
C GLY A 23 -8.39 17.91 -10.11
N GLN A 24 -7.89 16.66 -10.11
CA GLN A 24 -8.69 15.46 -9.84
C GLN A 24 -8.71 15.06 -8.36
N GLU A 25 -8.12 15.83 -7.45
CA GLU A 25 -7.97 15.46 -6.03
C GLU A 25 -9.32 15.14 -5.38
N ALA A 26 -10.35 15.96 -5.66
CA ALA A 26 -11.71 15.74 -5.18
C ALA A 26 -12.37 14.49 -5.81
N ALA A 27 -12.03 14.15 -7.06
CA ALA A 27 -12.55 12.97 -7.74
C ALA A 27 -11.87 11.68 -7.27
N VAL A 28 -10.59 11.75 -6.86
CA VAL A 28 -9.87 10.65 -6.22
C VAL A 28 -10.44 10.37 -4.82
N ALA A 29 -10.91 11.41 -4.12
CA ALA A 29 -11.66 11.30 -2.87
C ALA A 29 -10.97 10.37 -1.84
N LEU A 30 -9.65 10.54 -1.66
CA LEU A 30 -8.89 9.75 -0.69
C LEU A 30 -9.48 9.94 0.72
N ALA A 31 -9.79 8.82 1.37
CA ALA A 31 -10.16 8.77 2.77
C ALA A 31 -9.28 7.77 3.50
N ALA A 32 -8.85 8.11 4.72
CA ALA A 32 -8.05 7.24 5.56
C ALA A 32 -8.35 7.45 7.04
N ALA A 33 -8.81 6.42 7.73
CA ALA A 33 -9.15 6.48 9.16
C ALA A 33 -9.09 5.09 9.83
N PRO A 34 -8.76 5.01 11.13
CA PRO A 34 -9.01 3.79 11.90
C PRO A 34 -10.51 3.52 11.96
N GLU A 35 -10.92 2.32 11.57
CA GLU A 35 -12.33 1.92 11.49
C GLU A 35 -12.51 0.47 11.94
N ARG A 36 -13.68 0.18 12.53
CA ARG A 36 -14.14 -1.21 12.65
C ARG A 36 -14.52 -1.76 11.28
N LEU A 37 -14.17 -3.01 11.02
CA LEU A 37 -14.54 -3.67 9.78
C LEU A 37 -16.06 -3.97 9.77
N PRO A 38 -16.70 -4.05 8.60
CA PRO A 38 -18.07 -4.54 8.50
C PRO A 38 -18.14 -6.06 8.71
N SER A 39 -19.35 -6.59 8.88
CA SER A 39 -19.58 -8.04 8.83
C SER A 39 -19.03 -8.65 7.53
N PRO A 40 -18.45 -9.87 7.56
CA PRO A 40 -18.37 -10.79 8.69
C PRO A 40 -17.23 -10.52 9.68
N LEU A 41 -16.39 -9.51 9.44
CA LEU A 41 -15.17 -9.23 10.21
C LEU A 41 -15.38 -8.16 11.30
N ALA A 42 -16.61 -7.97 11.78
CA ALA A 42 -16.97 -6.86 12.69
C ALA A 42 -16.28 -6.86 14.07
N ALA A 43 -15.58 -7.95 14.42
CA ALA A 43 -14.74 -8.04 15.61
C ALA A 43 -13.36 -7.38 15.43
N LEU A 44 -12.97 -7.06 14.18
CA LEU A 44 -11.68 -6.48 13.85
C LEU A 44 -11.79 -4.96 13.68
N SER A 45 -10.68 -4.29 13.94
CA SER A 45 -10.44 -2.90 13.51
C SER A 45 -9.18 -2.85 12.66
N GLY A 46 -9.11 -1.89 11.76
CA GLY A 46 -7.96 -1.68 10.91
C GLY A 46 -7.88 -0.23 10.42
N TYR A 47 -6.80 0.08 9.72
CA TYR A 47 -6.66 1.36 9.05
C TYR A 47 -7.34 1.27 7.69
N ALA A 48 -8.57 1.81 7.62
CA ALA A 48 -9.35 1.86 6.40
C ALA A 48 -8.77 2.94 5.49
N VAL A 49 -8.42 2.56 4.26
CA VAL A 49 -7.97 3.49 3.22
C VAL A 49 -8.78 3.23 1.96
N SER A 50 -9.32 4.28 1.36
CA SER A 50 -10.07 4.18 0.12
C SER A 50 -9.80 5.34 -0.82
N ALA A 51 -9.82 5.06 -2.11
CA ALA A 51 -9.75 6.05 -3.17
C ALA A 51 -10.59 5.60 -4.37
N ALA A 52 -11.15 6.57 -5.08
CA ALA A 52 -11.69 6.39 -6.43
C ALA A 52 -10.59 6.58 -7.47
N ASN A 53 -10.76 5.93 -8.62
CA ASN A 53 -9.76 5.90 -9.68
C ASN A 53 -10.29 6.53 -10.99
N PRO A 54 -10.35 7.88 -11.06
CA PRO A 54 -10.77 8.57 -12.29
C PRO A 54 -9.74 8.50 -13.42
N SER A 55 -8.49 8.10 -13.14
CA SER A 55 -7.38 8.04 -14.11
C SER A 55 -7.14 6.63 -14.67
N ASN A 56 -7.77 5.60 -14.10
CA ASN A 56 -7.42 4.18 -14.31
C ASN A 56 -5.96 3.86 -13.96
N ASP A 57 -5.33 4.62 -13.05
CA ASP A 57 -3.94 4.41 -12.63
C ASP A 57 -3.64 4.95 -11.21
N VAL A 58 -4.65 5.28 -10.40
CA VAL A 58 -4.42 5.86 -9.07
C VAL A 58 -3.60 4.93 -8.18
N PHE A 59 -2.51 5.48 -7.62
CA PHE A 59 -1.74 4.86 -6.56
C PHE A 59 -2.06 5.52 -5.22
N PHE A 60 -2.69 4.80 -4.30
CA PHE A 60 -2.90 5.29 -2.94
C PHE A 60 -2.10 4.46 -1.94
N TYR A 61 -1.50 5.14 -0.97
CA TYR A 61 -0.45 4.56 -0.15
C TYR A 61 -0.43 5.13 1.26
N ILE A 62 0.13 4.33 2.16
CA ILE A 62 0.42 4.69 3.52
C ILE A 62 1.93 4.64 3.77
N TRP A 63 2.42 5.50 4.66
CA TRP A 63 3.82 5.48 5.05
C TRP A 63 4.04 5.84 6.50
N LYS A 64 5.16 5.35 7.06
CA LYS A 64 5.66 5.76 8.38
C LYS A 64 7.18 5.83 8.41
N LEU A 65 7.70 6.66 9.30
CA LEU A 65 9.12 6.71 9.63
C LEU A 65 9.52 5.42 10.38
N VAL A 66 10.63 4.83 9.95
CA VAL A 66 11.35 3.77 10.66
C VAL A 66 12.69 4.35 11.11
N SER A 67 12.97 4.26 12.41
CA SER A 67 14.21 4.72 13.04
C SER A 67 14.98 3.57 13.68
N GLY A 68 16.24 3.83 14.07
CA GLY A 68 17.07 2.84 14.74
C GLY A 68 17.80 1.89 13.77
N LEU A 69 17.84 2.22 12.48
CA LEU A 69 18.73 1.57 11.53
C LEU A 69 20.16 2.09 11.74
N THR A 70 21.16 1.32 11.30
CA THR A 70 22.54 1.82 11.22
C THR A 70 22.57 2.96 10.19
N PRO A 71 23.12 4.14 10.51
CA PRO A 71 23.21 5.26 9.57
C PRO A 71 23.93 4.91 8.27
N ASN A 72 23.52 5.54 7.16
CA ASN A 72 24.15 5.43 5.84
C ASN A 72 24.37 3.97 5.37
N THR A 73 23.51 3.06 5.82
CA THR A 73 23.63 1.63 5.56
C THR A 73 22.55 1.20 4.59
N SER A 74 22.93 0.40 3.61
CA SER A 74 21.97 -0.15 2.66
C SER A 74 21.33 -1.44 3.17
N TYR A 75 20.04 -1.57 2.92
CA TYR A 75 19.20 -2.67 3.37
C TYR A 75 18.40 -3.24 2.21
N ASN A 76 18.30 -4.57 2.16
CA ASN A 76 17.21 -5.25 1.49
C ASN A 76 15.97 -5.21 2.40
N VAL A 77 14.83 -4.81 1.84
CA VAL A 77 13.59 -4.63 2.59
C VAL A 77 12.59 -5.70 2.18
N THR A 78 12.16 -6.54 3.11
CA THR A 78 11.02 -7.44 2.91
C THR A 78 9.86 -7.00 3.78
N VAL A 79 8.64 -7.10 3.26
CA VAL A 79 7.42 -6.68 3.95
C VAL A 79 6.39 -7.79 3.87
N SER A 80 5.70 -8.03 4.99
CA SER A 80 4.51 -8.87 5.10
C SER A 80 3.36 -7.98 5.55
N VAL A 81 2.25 -8.00 4.82
CA VAL A 81 1.06 -7.17 5.09
C VAL A 81 -0.16 -8.06 5.21
N HIS A 82 -0.82 -8.00 6.36
CA HIS A 82 -2.12 -8.59 6.61
C HIS A 82 -3.20 -7.52 6.46
N PHE A 83 -4.17 -7.76 5.58
CA PHE A 83 -5.21 -6.79 5.23
C PHE A 83 -6.53 -7.49 4.90
N ALA A 84 -7.63 -6.75 4.91
CA ALA A 84 -8.91 -7.20 4.39
C ALA A 84 -9.28 -6.49 3.10
N THR A 85 -9.78 -7.27 2.13
CA THR A 85 -10.23 -6.83 0.81
C THR A 85 -11.65 -7.32 0.57
N ASN A 86 -12.47 -6.52 -0.10
CA ASN A 86 -13.80 -6.89 -0.59
C ASN A 86 -13.84 -7.04 -2.11
N ALA A 87 -12.75 -7.50 -2.72
CA ALA A 87 -12.68 -7.80 -4.15
C ALA A 87 -12.70 -9.32 -4.39
N PRO A 88 -13.88 -9.95 -4.55
CA PRO A 88 -13.96 -11.33 -5.00
C PRO A 88 -13.26 -11.49 -6.36
N PRO A 89 -12.62 -12.65 -6.60
CA PRO A 89 -11.94 -12.89 -7.86
C PRO A 89 -12.93 -13.03 -9.02
N ASN A 90 -12.44 -12.77 -10.24
CA ASN A 90 -13.16 -12.94 -11.51
C ASN A 90 -14.45 -12.10 -11.65
N CYS A 91 -14.49 -10.93 -11.00
CA CYS A 91 -15.59 -9.99 -11.15
C CYS A 91 -15.42 -9.08 -12.39
N PRO A 92 -16.52 -8.61 -13.00
CA PRO A 92 -16.46 -7.63 -14.09
C PRO A 92 -15.64 -6.40 -13.70
N GLY A 93 -14.74 -5.97 -14.60
CA GLY A 93 -13.82 -4.86 -14.36
C GLY A 93 -12.59 -5.22 -13.51
N SER A 94 -12.52 -6.46 -12.99
CA SER A 94 -11.38 -6.99 -12.23
C SER A 94 -10.98 -6.12 -11.03
N PRO A 95 -11.91 -5.84 -10.08
CA PRO A 95 -11.69 -4.93 -8.95
C PRO A 95 -10.57 -5.36 -8.01
N GLY A 96 -10.15 -6.62 -8.07
CA GLY A 96 -9.01 -7.15 -7.32
C GLY A 96 -7.78 -7.39 -8.17
N GLU A 97 -7.95 -7.98 -9.36
CA GLU A 97 -6.84 -8.39 -10.22
C GLU A 97 -6.17 -7.21 -10.94
N ASN A 98 -6.90 -6.12 -11.18
CA ASN A 98 -6.35 -4.86 -11.68
C ASN A 98 -5.84 -3.95 -10.56
N VAL A 99 -5.69 -4.46 -9.34
CA VAL A 99 -5.15 -3.70 -8.22
C VAL A 99 -3.99 -4.48 -7.61
N THR A 100 -2.82 -3.84 -7.56
CA THR A 100 -1.60 -4.48 -7.10
C THR A 100 -1.17 -3.90 -5.77
N LEU A 101 -1.00 -4.75 -4.75
CA LEU A 101 -0.39 -4.34 -3.49
C LEU A 101 1.12 -4.28 -3.66
N LYS A 102 1.71 -3.16 -3.25
CA LYS A 102 3.16 -2.89 -3.30
C LYS A 102 3.66 -2.47 -1.93
N ALA A 103 4.91 -2.80 -1.63
CA ALA A 103 5.57 -2.30 -0.43
C ALA A 103 7.08 -2.22 -0.61
N GLY A 104 7.70 -1.35 0.19
CA GLY A 104 9.15 -1.17 0.25
C GLY A 104 9.53 -0.03 1.17
N ALA A 105 10.67 0.61 0.91
CA ALA A 105 11.10 1.75 1.70
C ALA A 105 11.92 2.76 0.90
N VAL A 106 11.92 4.00 1.39
CA VAL A 106 12.62 5.13 0.77
C VAL A 106 13.45 5.88 1.80
N ALA A 107 14.52 6.55 1.34
CA ALA A 107 15.45 7.29 2.19
C ALA A 107 15.00 8.73 2.50
N ILE A 108 13.92 9.17 1.86
CA ILE A 108 13.33 10.51 2.02
C ILE A 108 11.86 10.37 2.41
N ALA A 109 11.30 11.39 3.05
CA ALA A 109 9.87 11.38 3.35
C ALA A 109 9.05 11.26 2.05
N PRO A 110 8.13 10.29 1.94
CA PRO A 110 7.22 10.17 0.82
C PRO A 110 6.40 11.45 0.63
N ALA A 111 6.35 11.95 -0.60
CA ALA A 111 5.61 13.15 -0.95
C ALA A 111 5.11 13.07 -2.39
N ASN A 112 4.02 13.77 -2.65
CA ASN A 112 3.53 13.98 -4.00
C ASN A 112 4.39 15.04 -4.71
N VAL A 113 4.66 14.83 -5.99
CA VAL A 113 5.33 15.77 -6.90
C VAL A 113 4.38 16.06 -8.05
N THR A 114 4.30 17.33 -8.45
CA THR A 114 3.51 17.72 -9.63
C THR A 114 4.44 18.07 -10.78
N GLN A 115 4.29 17.37 -11.90
CA GLN A 115 5.06 17.63 -13.11
C GLN A 115 4.17 17.45 -14.34
N GLY A 116 4.16 18.43 -15.23
CA GLY A 116 3.40 18.35 -16.50
C GLY A 116 1.89 18.19 -16.31
N GLY A 117 1.32 18.66 -15.20
CA GLY A 117 -0.10 18.49 -14.88
C GLY A 117 -0.46 17.11 -14.31
N GLN A 118 0.53 16.27 -14.01
CA GLN A 118 0.35 14.99 -13.34
C GLN A 118 0.85 15.08 -11.90
N VAL A 119 0.10 14.50 -10.96
CA VAL A 119 0.53 14.27 -9.59
C VAL A 119 1.10 12.85 -9.51
N SER A 120 2.35 12.72 -9.09
CA SER A 120 3.07 11.45 -8.92
C SER A 120 3.78 11.41 -7.56
N VAL A 121 4.49 10.34 -7.25
CA VAL A 121 5.29 10.21 -6.02
C VAL A 121 6.77 10.58 -6.24
N ASN A 122 7.46 11.02 -5.18
CA ASN A 122 8.89 11.33 -5.20
C ASN A 122 9.83 10.10 -5.08
N PHE A 123 9.33 8.89 -5.36
CA PHE A 123 10.08 7.65 -5.27
C PHE A 123 9.66 6.67 -6.36
N ASP A 124 10.53 5.69 -6.68
CA ASP A 124 10.24 4.71 -7.72
C ASP A 124 9.43 3.53 -7.16
N LYS A 125 8.11 3.60 -7.33
CA LYS A 125 7.18 2.51 -7.03
C LYS A 125 6.96 1.53 -8.19
N GLY A 126 7.58 1.76 -9.34
CA GLY A 126 7.23 1.11 -10.60
C GLY A 126 5.83 1.50 -11.10
N ASN A 127 5.20 0.65 -11.90
CA ASN A 127 3.86 0.91 -12.41
C ASN A 127 3.01 -0.36 -12.45
N GLN A 128 1.78 -0.29 -11.93
CA GLN A 128 0.82 -1.40 -11.95
C GLN A 128 1.43 -2.72 -11.47
N GLY A 129 1.41 -3.78 -12.28
CA GLY A 129 1.97 -5.08 -11.95
C GLY A 129 3.51 -5.17 -11.92
N SER A 130 4.22 -4.06 -12.17
CA SER A 130 5.69 -3.99 -12.14
C SER A 130 6.18 -3.19 -10.92
N GLY A 131 7.12 -3.78 -10.18
CA GLY A 131 7.81 -3.12 -9.08
C GLY A 131 8.84 -2.10 -9.56
N GLY A 132 9.15 -1.13 -8.71
CA GLY A 132 10.22 -0.16 -8.91
C GLY A 132 11.39 -0.39 -7.96
N ALA A 133 12.42 0.45 -8.05
CA ALA A 133 13.60 0.37 -7.19
C ALA A 133 13.28 0.49 -5.69
N ASN A 134 12.19 1.20 -5.33
CA ASN A 134 11.82 1.46 -3.94
C ASN A 134 10.59 0.68 -3.45
N ALA A 135 9.82 0.04 -4.34
CA ALA A 135 8.68 -0.79 -3.96
C ALA A 135 8.56 -2.04 -4.82
N ALA A 136 8.51 -3.21 -4.17
CA ALA A 136 8.20 -4.46 -4.84
C ALA A 136 6.70 -4.72 -4.87
N VAL A 137 6.29 -5.49 -5.88
CA VAL A 137 4.97 -6.10 -5.96
C VAL A 137 4.87 -7.19 -4.90
N LEU A 138 3.86 -7.11 -4.03
CA LEU A 138 3.53 -8.17 -3.09
C LEU A 138 2.51 -9.14 -3.71
N GLY A 139 1.62 -8.65 -4.56
CA GLY A 139 0.67 -9.45 -5.33
C GLY A 139 -0.65 -8.76 -5.62
N SER A 140 -1.58 -9.52 -6.20
CA SER A 140 -2.94 -9.08 -6.52
C SER A 140 -3.76 -8.79 -5.26
N PHE A 141 -4.56 -7.73 -5.29
CA PHE A 141 -5.50 -7.35 -4.22
C PHE A 141 -6.75 -8.25 -4.17
N ALA A 142 -7.01 -9.04 -5.22
CA ALA A 142 -8.15 -9.96 -5.24
C ALA A 142 -8.11 -10.94 -4.07
N GLN A 143 -9.27 -11.31 -3.55
CA GLN A 143 -9.39 -12.38 -2.56
C GLN A 143 -8.87 -13.69 -3.15
N THR A 144 -8.22 -14.51 -2.31
CA THR A 144 -7.78 -15.86 -2.71
C THR A 144 -8.97 -16.78 -2.96
N ALA A 145 -10.02 -16.64 -2.16
CA ALA A 145 -11.31 -17.30 -2.32
C ALA A 145 -12.41 -16.27 -2.12
N ALA A 146 -13.46 -16.34 -2.95
CA ALA A 146 -14.55 -15.38 -2.91
C ALA A 146 -15.28 -15.41 -1.55
N ALA A 147 -15.41 -14.25 -0.92
CA ALA A 147 -16.35 -14.00 0.15
C ALA A 147 -17.50 -13.11 -0.38
N GLY A 148 -18.71 -13.66 -0.41
CA GLY A 148 -19.85 -13.03 -1.06
C GLY A 148 -19.85 -13.22 -2.58
N THR A 149 -20.40 -12.25 -3.32
CA THR A 149 -20.50 -12.26 -4.79
C THR A 149 -20.04 -10.92 -5.35
N CYS A 150 -19.85 -10.81 -6.67
CA CYS A 150 -19.53 -9.52 -7.29
C CYS A 150 -20.58 -8.42 -7.01
N ALA A 151 -21.86 -8.79 -6.87
CA ALA A 151 -22.94 -7.85 -6.57
C ALA A 151 -23.10 -7.55 -5.08
N ALA A 152 -22.60 -8.43 -4.21
CA ALA A 152 -22.64 -8.30 -2.76
C ALA A 152 -21.32 -8.81 -2.18
N PRO A 153 -20.21 -8.08 -2.38
CA PRO A 153 -18.90 -8.54 -1.92
C PRO A 153 -18.81 -8.38 -0.41
N LEU A 154 -18.20 -9.37 0.24
CA LEU A 154 -17.88 -9.31 1.67
C LEU A 154 -16.37 -9.14 1.83
N PHE A 155 -15.94 -8.50 2.91
CA PHE A 155 -14.51 -8.44 3.24
C PHE A 155 -13.99 -9.81 3.67
N ALA A 156 -12.80 -10.16 3.22
CA ALA A 156 -12.03 -11.31 3.64
C ALA A 156 -10.57 -10.90 3.89
N GLU A 157 -9.96 -11.52 4.90
CA GLU A 157 -8.56 -11.35 5.24
C GLU A 157 -7.64 -12.00 4.20
N LYS A 158 -6.50 -11.37 3.97
CA LYS A 158 -5.44 -11.83 3.09
C LYS A 158 -4.10 -11.34 3.60
N THR A 159 -3.08 -12.18 3.48
CA THR A 159 -1.70 -11.81 3.75
C THR A 159 -0.88 -11.93 2.48
N LEU A 160 -0.12 -10.88 2.17
CA LEU A 160 0.84 -10.87 1.08
C LEU A 160 2.21 -10.45 1.60
N SER A 161 3.24 -11.07 1.05
CA SER A 161 4.63 -10.82 1.43
C SER A 161 5.50 -10.64 0.21
N THR A 162 6.64 -9.98 0.38
CA THR A 162 7.65 -9.86 -0.68
C THR A 162 8.08 -11.25 -1.14
N SER A 163 7.75 -11.60 -2.38
CA SER A 163 8.01 -12.93 -2.97
C SER A 163 9.12 -12.92 -4.04
N GLY A 164 9.51 -11.74 -4.53
CA GLY A 164 10.58 -11.53 -5.51
C GLY A 164 11.81 -10.82 -4.92
N ALA A 165 12.57 -10.15 -5.79
CA ALA A 165 13.72 -9.35 -5.37
C ALA A 165 13.26 -8.22 -4.41
N PRO A 166 13.82 -8.13 -3.19
CA PRO A 166 13.45 -7.09 -2.25
C PRO A 166 13.92 -5.71 -2.76
N PRO A 167 13.11 -4.65 -2.61
CA PRO A 167 13.59 -3.29 -2.87
C PRO A 167 14.71 -2.95 -1.90
N ARG A 168 15.60 -2.06 -2.35
CA ARG A 168 16.76 -1.62 -1.57
C ARG A 168 16.58 -0.19 -1.12
N VAL A 169 16.96 0.09 0.12
CA VAL A 169 16.99 1.45 0.68
C VAL A 169 18.31 1.67 1.40
N THR A 170 18.84 2.89 1.34
CA THR A 170 19.93 3.33 2.21
C THR A 170 19.35 4.22 3.29
N SER A 171 19.57 3.88 4.56
CA SER A 171 19.16 4.73 5.68
C SER A 171 19.89 6.07 5.61
N ASN A 172 19.25 7.14 6.09
CA ASN A 172 19.88 8.45 6.15
C ASN A 172 20.93 8.53 7.28
N ALA A 173 21.56 9.70 7.44
CA ALA A 173 22.58 9.95 8.46
C ALA A 173 22.07 9.79 9.91
N ASN A 174 20.76 9.80 10.13
CA ASN A 174 20.14 9.58 11.44
C ASN A 174 19.70 8.12 11.65
N GLY A 175 20.02 7.20 10.73
CA GLY A 175 19.57 5.81 10.82
C GLY A 175 18.07 5.67 10.58
N GLN A 176 17.53 6.47 9.65
CA GLN A 176 16.11 6.50 9.34
C GLN A 176 15.83 6.14 7.88
N ALA A 177 14.66 5.53 7.65
CA ALA A 177 14.04 5.32 6.35
C ALA A 177 12.52 5.39 6.52
N TRP A 178 11.75 5.47 5.43
CA TRP A 178 10.30 5.46 5.47
C TRP A 178 9.78 4.18 4.84
N LEU A 179 8.99 3.42 5.60
CA LEU A 179 8.24 2.27 5.09
C LEU A 179 7.06 2.80 4.28
N VAL A 180 6.84 2.21 3.10
CA VAL A 180 5.71 2.53 2.21
C VAL A 180 4.96 1.25 1.88
N ILE A 181 3.63 1.31 1.96
CA ILE A 181 2.71 0.24 1.55
C ILE A 181 1.60 0.91 0.74
N GLY A 182 1.28 0.43 -0.45
CA GLY A 182 0.26 1.07 -1.29
C GLY A 182 -0.38 0.15 -2.30
N LEU A 183 -1.50 0.59 -2.85
CA LEU A 183 -2.24 -0.09 -3.91
C LEU A 183 -2.12 0.72 -5.18
N ASP A 184 -1.62 0.07 -6.22
CA ASP A 184 -1.47 0.60 -7.57
C ASP A 184 -2.64 0.05 -8.41
N SER A 185 -3.62 0.92 -8.71
CA SER A 185 -4.94 0.52 -9.22
C SER A 185 -5.11 0.91 -10.68
N ALA A 186 -5.27 -0.09 -11.54
CA ALA A 186 -5.80 0.07 -12.90
C ALA A 186 -7.32 -0.12 -12.97
N PHE A 187 -7.97 -0.39 -11.83
CA PHE A 187 -9.42 -0.62 -11.77
C PHE A 187 -10.19 0.70 -11.84
N ALA A 188 -11.03 0.85 -12.86
CA ALA A 188 -11.93 1.98 -13.06
C ALA A 188 -13.10 1.97 -12.05
N GLY A 189 -12.81 2.31 -10.80
CA GLY A 189 -13.78 2.30 -9.71
C GLY A 189 -13.20 2.77 -8.38
N SER A 190 -13.90 2.49 -7.29
CA SER A 190 -13.40 2.74 -5.94
C SER A 190 -12.83 1.47 -5.32
N THR A 191 -11.67 1.60 -4.72
CA THR A 191 -11.03 0.52 -3.95
C THR A 191 -11.01 0.92 -2.48
N LYS A 192 -11.38 0.00 -1.58
CA LYS A 192 -11.24 0.15 -0.13
C LYS A 192 -10.48 -1.04 0.44
N VAL A 193 -9.47 -0.76 1.23
CA VAL A 193 -8.68 -1.75 1.97
C VAL A 193 -8.77 -1.45 3.46
N TYR A 194 -8.73 -2.50 4.28
CA TYR A 194 -8.42 -2.39 5.70
C TYR A 194 -7.05 -2.99 5.94
N PHE A 195 -6.03 -2.18 6.25
CA PHE A 195 -4.77 -2.72 6.74
C PHE A 195 -4.95 -3.14 8.21
N LEU A 196 -4.53 -4.36 8.56
CA LEU A 196 -4.75 -4.94 9.89
C LEU A 196 -3.44 -4.93 10.70
N ASP A 197 -2.40 -5.53 10.15
CA ASP A 197 -1.08 -5.61 10.77
C ASP A 197 -0.02 -6.03 9.75
N GLY A 198 1.24 -6.07 10.19
CA GLY A 198 2.32 -6.58 9.39
C GLY A 198 3.70 -6.29 9.97
N ALA A 199 4.71 -6.62 9.19
CA ALA A 199 6.10 -6.42 9.57
C ALA A 199 6.98 -6.09 8.36
N ALA A 200 7.95 -5.21 8.58
CA ALA A 200 9.02 -4.93 7.63
C ALA A 200 10.38 -5.35 8.22
N THR A 201 11.15 -6.12 7.45
CA THR A 201 12.50 -6.55 7.81
C THR A 201 13.51 -5.81 6.95
N PHE A 202 14.44 -5.12 7.63
CA PHE A 202 15.56 -4.41 7.03
C PHE A 202 16.82 -5.24 7.26
N SER A 203 17.29 -5.93 6.21
CA SER A 203 18.49 -6.77 6.27
C SER A 203 19.66 -6.03 5.61
N PRO A 204 20.74 -5.67 6.34
CA PRO A 204 21.89 -4.99 5.76
C PRO A 204 22.41 -5.76 4.55
N THR A 205 22.65 -5.07 3.44
CA THR A 205 23.38 -5.67 2.32
C THR A 205 24.86 -5.66 2.68
N THR A 206 25.49 -6.82 2.79
CA THR A 206 26.96 -6.90 2.88
C THR A 206 27.55 -6.31 1.60
N SER A 207 28.42 -5.31 1.76
CA SER A 207 29.30 -4.84 0.70
C SER A 207 30.30 -5.90 0.27
#